data_AF-A0A949LG92-F1
#
_entry.id   AF-A0A949LG92-F1
#
_cell.length_a   1.000
_cell.length_b   1.000
_cell.length_c   1.000
_cell.angle_alpha   90.00
_cell.angle_beta   90.00
_cell.angle_gamma   90.00
#
_symmetry.space_group_name_H-M   'P 1'
#
loop_
_entity.id
_entity.type
_entity.pdbx_description
1 polymer ?
#
loop_
_entity_poly.entity_id
_entity_poly.type
_entity_poly.pdbx_seq_one_letter_code
_entity_poly.pdbx_strand_id
1 'polypeptide(L)'
;MRQLQIIVLSSSLALLAGCMDGTQSPGATEPVSIRTGLTATIQVNLHEGGEAVDVVAAVFDNGERINLVGGDVIEAVTATQDTLLAPVEVQNGDYAGVLPLDEPNDVITVSIQHRPV
;
A
#
# COMPACT_ATOMS: atom_id res chain seq x y z
N MET A 1 13.18 -2.72 72.26
CA MET A 1 12.52 -1.40 72.31
C MET A 1 12.38 -0.86 70.89
N ARG A 2 11.15 -0.50 70.50
CA ARG A 2 10.69 0.30 69.34
C ARG A 2 11.28 -0.04 67.96
N GLN A 3 10.49 -0.74 67.14
CA GLN A 3 10.61 -0.68 65.69
C GLN A 3 10.17 0.71 65.20
N LEU A 4 11.05 1.29 64.39
CA LEU A 4 10.90 2.55 63.69
C LEU A 4 10.20 2.30 62.35
N GLN A 5 9.39 3.29 61.98
CA GLN A 5 8.60 3.41 60.75
C GLN A 5 9.37 3.09 59.47
N ILE A 6 8.76 2.37 58.53
CA ILE A 6 8.91 2.65 57.09
C ILE A 6 7.53 2.46 56.43
N ILE A 7 6.87 3.60 56.22
CA ILE A 7 5.68 3.73 55.37
C ILE A 7 6.19 3.95 53.94
N VAL A 8 5.37 3.53 52.98
CA VAL A 8 5.34 3.94 51.56
C VAL A 8 6.23 3.11 50.63
N LEU A 9 5.66 2.03 50.08
CA LEU A 9 6.15 1.45 48.83
C LEU A 9 5.01 0.83 48.03
N SER A 10 4.00 1.62 47.64
CA SER A 10 2.88 1.07 46.84
C SER A 10 2.13 2.14 46.03
N SER A 11 2.80 2.89 45.16
CA SER A 11 2.07 3.80 44.25
C SER A 11 2.66 3.97 42.84
N SER A 12 3.72 3.27 42.46
CA SER A 12 4.44 3.58 41.20
C SER A 12 4.08 2.69 40.01
N LEU A 13 3.19 1.70 40.14
CA LEU A 13 2.99 0.67 39.11
C LEU A 13 1.75 0.85 38.20
N ALA A 14 1.02 1.95 38.33
CA ALA A 14 -0.24 2.16 37.59
C ALA A 14 -0.11 3.03 36.31
N LEU A 15 1.10 3.43 35.90
CA LEU A 15 1.31 4.40 34.82
C LEU A 15 1.60 3.80 33.43
N LEU A 16 1.55 2.47 33.24
CA LEU A 16 1.82 1.84 31.93
C LEU A 16 0.59 1.20 31.25
N ALA A 17 -0.61 1.31 31.83
CA ALA A 17 -1.84 0.82 31.20
C ALA A 17 -2.48 1.89 30.30
N GLY A 18 -1.69 2.43 29.37
CA GLY A 18 -2.15 3.37 28.34
C GLY A 18 -1.82 2.83 26.96
N CYS A 19 -2.37 1.67 26.60
CA CYS A 19 -2.35 1.24 25.20
C CYS A 19 -3.39 2.12 24.50
N MET A 20 -2.93 3.16 23.81
CA MET A 20 -3.77 3.89 22.87
C MET A 20 -4.32 2.88 21.87
N ASP A 21 -5.62 2.65 21.89
CA ASP A 21 -6.33 2.10 20.74
C ASP A 21 -6.10 3.08 19.60
N GLY A 22 -5.13 2.76 18.74
CA GLY A 22 -4.94 3.44 17.48
C GLY A 22 -6.22 3.23 16.68
N THR A 23 -7.05 4.26 16.60
CA THR A 23 -8.18 4.31 15.68
C THR A 23 -7.66 3.93 14.30
N GLN A 24 -8.10 2.78 13.80
CA GLN A 24 -7.78 2.33 12.46
C GLN A 24 -8.16 3.44 11.47
N SER A 25 -7.25 3.74 10.54
CA SER A 25 -7.54 4.69 9.46
C SER A 25 -8.84 4.26 8.77
N PRO A 26 -9.80 5.16 8.53
CA PRO A 26 -11.01 4.85 7.76
C PRO A 26 -10.59 4.56 6.31
N GLY A 27 -10.28 3.30 6.03
CA GLY A 27 -9.66 2.86 4.78
C GLY A 27 -8.90 1.54 4.89
N ALA A 28 -8.59 1.06 6.10
CA ALA A 28 -8.13 -0.31 6.31
C ALA A 28 -9.31 -1.29 6.09
N THR A 29 -9.67 -1.49 4.82
CA THR A 29 -10.57 -2.56 4.41
C THR A 29 -9.91 -3.88 4.80
N GLU A 30 -10.62 -4.74 5.53
CA GLU A 30 -10.22 -6.14 5.75
C GLU A 30 -9.66 -6.73 4.44
N PRO A 31 -8.55 -7.48 4.45
CA PRO A 31 -7.92 -7.96 3.24
C PRO A 31 -8.96 -8.75 2.42
N VAL A 32 -9.33 -8.18 1.27
CA VAL A 32 -10.27 -8.78 0.32
C VAL A 32 -9.66 -10.09 -0.17
N SER A 33 -10.01 -11.21 0.46
CA SER A 33 -9.57 -12.54 0.07
C SER A 33 -10.43 -13.06 -1.08
N ILE A 34 -10.36 -12.40 -2.23
CA ILE A 34 -10.86 -12.97 -3.48
C ILE A 34 -9.80 -13.96 -3.96
N ARG A 35 -10.10 -15.26 -3.78
CA ARG A 35 -9.19 -16.37 -4.12
C ARG A 35 -9.52 -17.03 -5.46
N THR A 36 -10.44 -16.47 -6.23
CA THR A 36 -10.94 -17.05 -7.48
C THR A 36 -11.09 -15.97 -8.54
N GLY A 37 -10.74 -16.30 -9.78
CA GLY A 37 -10.74 -15.37 -10.89
C GLY A 37 -9.49 -14.50 -10.95
N LEU A 38 -9.50 -13.56 -11.90
CA LEU A 38 -8.42 -12.61 -12.13
C LEU A 38 -8.57 -11.41 -11.19
N THR A 39 -7.54 -11.11 -10.41
CA THR A 39 -7.50 -9.95 -9.52
C THR A 39 -6.20 -9.18 -9.70
N ALA A 40 -6.24 -7.89 -9.34
CA ALA A 40 -5.06 -7.06 -9.28
C ALA A 40 -5.05 -6.28 -7.97
N THR A 41 -3.88 -6.18 -7.34
CA THR A 41 -3.63 -5.25 -6.25
C THR A 41 -2.82 -4.10 -6.80
N ILE A 42 -3.25 -2.88 -6.52
CA ILE A 42 -2.57 -1.66 -6.94
C ILE A 42 -2.31 -0.84 -5.68
N GLN A 43 -1.08 -0.36 -5.53
CA GLN A 43 -0.73 0.58 -4.49
C GLN A 43 -0.06 1.80 -5.14
N VAL A 44 -0.49 2.97 -4.69
CA VAL A 44 -0.07 4.28 -5.19
C VAL A 44 0.46 5.05 -3.99
N ASN A 45 1.67 5.56 -4.08
CA ASN A 45 2.33 6.29 -3.00
C ASN A 45 2.82 7.66 -3.46
N LEU A 46 2.12 8.71 -3.03
CA LEU A 46 2.55 10.10 -3.20
C LEU A 46 3.23 10.57 -1.91
N HIS A 47 4.51 10.92 -2.00
CA HIS A 47 5.22 11.54 -0.89
C HIS A 47 4.81 13.02 -0.74
N GLU A 48 4.85 13.55 0.49
CA GLU A 48 4.53 14.96 0.75
C GLU A 48 5.45 15.88 -0.06
N GLY A 49 4.85 16.78 -0.86
CA GLY A 49 5.58 17.68 -1.75
C GLY A 49 6.27 17.00 -2.94
N GLY A 50 5.96 15.72 -3.21
CA GLY A 50 6.48 14.99 -4.35
C GLY A 50 5.89 15.47 -5.68
N GLU A 51 6.72 15.51 -6.71
CA GLU A 51 6.33 15.79 -8.11
C GLU A 51 6.11 14.51 -8.92
N ALA A 52 6.15 13.36 -8.25
CA ALA A 52 5.95 12.05 -8.86
C ALA A 52 5.39 11.06 -7.86
N VAL A 53 4.76 10.02 -8.38
CA VAL A 53 4.09 8.98 -7.61
C VAL A 53 4.62 7.61 -7.97
N ASP A 54 4.97 6.85 -6.94
CA ASP A 54 5.34 5.45 -7.09
C ASP A 54 4.05 4.62 -7.22
N VAL A 55 3.94 3.88 -8.31
CA VAL A 55 2.83 2.96 -8.55
C VAL A 55 3.40 1.55 -8.62
N VAL A 56 2.86 0.67 -7.78
CA VAL A 56 3.17 -0.76 -7.81
C VAL A 56 1.88 -1.55 -7.99
N ALA A 57 1.98 -2.63 -8.74
CA ALA A 57 0.85 -3.49 -9.02
C ALA A 57 1.25 -4.97 -9.05
N ALA A 58 0.28 -5.81 -8.73
CA ALA A 58 0.43 -7.25 -8.59
C ALA A 58 -0.80 -7.93 -9.20
N VAL A 59 -0.60 -8.88 -10.12
CA VAL A 59 -1.71 -9.59 -10.79
C VAL A 59 -1.78 -11.03 -10.31
N PHE A 60 -3.00 -11.52 -10.09
CA PHE A 60 -3.24 -12.87 -9.59
C PHE A 60 -4.35 -13.56 -10.39
N ASP A 61 -4.20 -14.85 -10.66
CA ASP A 61 -5.27 -15.73 -11.14
C ASP A 61 -5.51 -16.81 -10.09
N ASN A 62 -6.74 -16.88 -9.58
CA ASN A 62 -7.12 -17.80 -8.50
C ASN A 62 -6.21 -17.70 -7.26
N GLY A 63 -5.74 -16.49 -6.96
CA GLY A 63 -4.85 -16.20 -5.83
C GLY A 63 -3.38 -16.57 -6.05
N GLU A 64 -3.03 -17.16 -7.20
CA GLU A 64 -1.64 -17.35 -7.61
C GLU A 64 -1.16 -16.13 -8.40
N ARG A 65 0.03 -15.66 -8.10
CA ARG A 65 0.63 -14.50 -8.74
C ARG A 65 1.04 -14.87 -10.18
N ILE A 66 0.60 -14.10 -11.16
CA ILE A 66 0.84 -14.38 -12.58
C ILE A 66 1.36 -13.15 -13.32
N ASN A 67 2.00 -13.40 -14.47
CA ASN A 67 2.37 -12.33 -15.39
C ASN A 67 1.21 -12.01 -16.32
N LEU A 68 1.10 -10.74 -16.68
CA LEU A 68 0.34 -10.32 -17.84
C LEU A 68 0.93 -10.95 -19.10
N VAL A 69 0.04 -11.45 -19.96
CA VAL A 69 0.37 -12.14 -21.21
C VAL A 69 -0.17 -11.36 -22.40
N GLY A 70 0.32 -11.67 -23.59
CA GLY A 70 -0.35 -11.26 -24.83
C GLY A 70 -0.36 -9.76 -25.15
N GLY A 71 0.55 -8.97 -24.57
CA GLY A 71 0.61 -7.51 -24.80
C GLY A 71 -0.21 -6.70 -23.81
N ASP A 72 -0.77 -7.32 -22.77
CA ASP A 72 -1.41 -6.58 -21.68
C ASP A 72 -0.35 -5.81 -20.86
N VAL A 73 -0.65 -4.56 -20.54
CA VAL A 73 0.20 -3.66 -19.75
C VAL A 73 -0.60 -3.00 -18.64
N ILE A 74 0.09 -2.60 -17.58
CA ILE A 74 -0.48 -1.74 -16.55
C ILE A 74 -0.03 -0.32 -16.84
N GLU A 75 -0.99 0.58 -17.04
CA GLU A 75 -0.75 2.00 -17.31
C GLU A 75 -1.30 2.83 -16.15
N ALA A 76 -0.48 3.75 -15.68
CA ALA A 76 -0.89 4.79 -14.75
C ALA A 76 -0.89 6.13 -15.48
N VAL A 77 -1.98 6.88 -15.37
CA VAL A 77 -2.17 8.14 -16.10
C VAL A 77 -2.73 9.24 -15.19
N THR A 78 -2.35 10.48 -15.49
CA THR A 78 -3.07 11.69 -15.11
C THR A 78 -3.80 12.25 -16.36
N ALA A 79 -4.27 13.49 -16.30
CA ALA A 79 -4.82 14.17 -17.47
C ALA A 79 -3.76 14.49 -18.56
N THR A 80 -2.49 14.56 -18.18
CA THR A 80 -1.39 15.12 -18.99
C THR A 80 -0.15 14.24 -19.06
N GLN A 81 0.02 13.34 -18.08
CA GLN A 81 1.17 12.45 -17.94
C GLN A 81 0.72 10.99 -17.97
N ASP A 82 1.58 10.11 -18.47
CA ASP A 82 1.38 8.67 -18.44
C ASP A 82 2.69 7.93 -18.13
N THR A 83 2.56 6.72 -17.59
CA THR A 83 3.66 5.77 -17.50
C THR A 83 3.13 4.35 -17.60
N LEU A 84 3.90 3.50 -18.27
CA LEU A 84 3.72 2.06 -18.21
C LEU A 84 4.49 1.51 -17.01
N LEU A 85 3.88 0.63 -16.24
CA LEU A 85 4.58 -0.10 -15.19
C LEU A 85 5.36 -1.25 -15.83
N ALA A 86 6.63 -1.36 -15.48
CA ALA A 86 7.51 -2.42 -15.93
C ALA A 86 7.50 -3.60 -14.95
N PRO A 87 7.68 -4.85 -15.41
CA PRO A 87 7.89 -5.98 -14.53
C PRO A 87 9.08 -5.74 -13.60
N VAL A 88 8.92 -5.96 -12.30
CA VAL A 88 10.00 -5.80 -11.31
C VAL A 88 11.04 -6.90 -11.49
N GLU A 89 10.59 -8.13 -11.71
CA GLU A 89 11.45 -9.25 -12.09
C GLU A 89 10.80 -10.08 -13.19
N VAL A 90 11.62 -10.88 -13.86
CA VAL A 90 11.12 -11.81 -14.87
C VAL A 90 10.22 -12.85 -14.21
N GLN A 91 8.98 -12.86 -14.64
CA GLN A 91 7.96 -13.85 -14.32
C GLN A 91 7.35 -13.79 -12.90
N ASN A 92 7.57 -12.74 -12.13
CA ASN A 92 7.01 -12.67 -10.78
C ASN A 92 5.61 -12.06 -10.70
N GLY A 93 5.04 -11.46 -11.77
CA GLY A 93 3.72 -10.84 -11.70
C GLY A 93 3.64 -9.56 -10.87
N ASP A 94 4.79 -8.96 -10.53
CA ASP A 94 4.92 -7.65 -9.90
C ASP A 94 5.35 -6.60 -10.93
N TYR A 95 4.75 -5.43 -10.86
CA TYR A 95 4.95 -4.32 -11.77
C TYR A 95 5.20 -3.04 -10.99
N ALA A 96 6.11 -2.20 -11.45
CA ALA A 96 6.42 -0.92 -10.82
C ALA A 96 6.67 0.17 -11.88
N GLY A 97 6.31 1.40 -11.54
CA GLY A 97 6.50 2.57 -12.37
C GLY A 97 6.44 3.85 -11.54
N VAL A 98 6.94 4.93 -12.13
CA VAL A 98 6.93 6.27 -11.52
C VAL A 98 6.16 7.18 -12.44
N LEU A 99 5.03 7.71 -11.98
CA LEU A 99 4.17 8.62 -12.73
C LEU A 99 4.53 10.07 -12.33
N PRO A 100 5.03 10.90 -13.25
CA PRO A 100 5.16 12.34 -13.00
C PRO A 100 3.79 12.98 -12.75
N LEU A 101 3.73 13.97 -11.86
CA LEU A 101 2.56 14.80 -11.64
C LEU A 101 2.86 16.24 -12.05
N ASP A 102 1.85 16.93 -12.58
CA ASP A 102 1.94 18.36 -12.78
C ASP A 102 1.52 19.10 -11.50
N GLU A 103 0.52 18.56 -10.78
CA GLU A 103 0.05 19.07 -9.49
C GLU A 103 -0.18 17.93 -8.46
N PRO A 104 0.04 18.18 -7.15
CA PRO A 104 -0.14 17.14 -6.12
C PRO A 104 -1.56 16.56 -6.00
N ASN A 105 -2.56 17.23 -6.55
CA ASN A 105 -3.98 16.81 -6.48
C ASN A 105 -4.46 16.16 -7.79
N ASP A 106 -3.55 15.87 -8.72
CA ASP A 106 -3.88 15.20 -9.96
C ASP A 106 -4.57 13.85 -9.70
N VAL A 107 -5.65 13.60 -10.44
CA VAL A 107 -6.37 12.33 -10.37
C VAL A 107 -5.56 11.27 -11.11
N ILE A 108 -5.13 10.26 -10.37
CA ILE A 108 -4.38 9.12 -10.92
C ILE A 108 -5.36 8.01 -11.27
N THR A 109 -5.37 7.61 -12.53
CA THR A 109 -6.09 6.43 -13.00
C THR A 109 -5.09 5.33 -13.29
N VAL A 110 -5.28 4.16 -12.67
CA VAL A 110 -4.49 2.96 -12.99
C VAL A 110 -5.39 1.97 -13.70
N SER A 111 -4.94 1.47 -14.85
CA SER A 111 -5.71 0.57 -15.70
C SER A 111 -4.84 -0.56 -16.23
N ILE A 112 -5.45 -1.71 -16.45
CA ILE A 112 -4.86 -2.81 -17.21
C ILE A 112 -5.44 -2.72 -18.62
N GLN A 113 -4.57 -2.56 -19.61
CA GLN A 113 -4.97 -2.37 -21.00
C GLN A 113 -4.28 -3.38 -21.89
N HIS A 114 -5.03 -3.88 -22.88
CA HIS A 114 -4.46 -4.67 -23.95
C HIS A 114 -3.73 -3.75 -24.93
N ARG A 115 -2.41 -3.88 -25.05
CA ARG A 115 -1.59 -3.20 -26.05
C ARG A 115 -0.98 -4.22 -27.01
N PRO A 116 -1.64 -4.51 -28.14
CA PRO A 116 -1.02 -5.30 -29.19
C PRO A 116 0.14 -4.48 -29.77
N VAL A 117 1.36 -5.00 -29.63
CA VAL A 117 2.57 -4.49 -30.27
C VAL A 117 2.63 -4.90 -31.74
#